data_AF-A0A7Y6BV83-F1
#
_entry.id   AF-A0A7Y6BV83-F1
#
_cell.length_a   1.000
_cell.length_b   1.000
_cell.length_c   1.000
_cell.angle_alpha   90.00
_cell.angle_beta   90.00
_cell.angle_gamma   90.00
#
_symmetry.space_group_name_H-M   'P 1'
#
loop_
_entity.id
_entity.type
_entity.pdbx_description
1 polymer ?
#
loop_
_entity_poly.entity_id
_entity_poly.type
_entity_poly.pdbx_seq_one_letter_code
_entity_poly.pdbx_strand_id
1 'polypeptide(L)'
;MNQRIDLSPEELQQLAGEFSKASQNGNDILAQLKTMVEQAEGQWEGERQREFMQRINDSMTSISNYLLGLQETSTSLQQTATRFRETDQSR
;
A
#
# COMPACT_ATOMS: atom_id res chain seq x y z
N MET A 1 29.33 10.05 10.33
CA MET A 1 27.90 10.29 10.57
C MET A 1 27.34 9.05 11.24
N ASN A 2 26.95 9.14 12.52
CA ASN A 2 26.25 8.07 13.22
C ASN A 2 24.83 7.99 12.63
N GLN A 3 24.60 7.09 11.67
CA GLN A 3 23.24 6.72 11.26
C GLN A 3 22.68 5.75 12.30
N ARG A 4 22.51 6.22 13.53
CA ARG A 4 21.75 5.48 14.54
C ARG A 4 20.29 5.75 14.21
N ILE A 5 19.58 4.71 13.80
CA ILE A 5 18.12 4.74 13.82
C ILE A 5 17.73 4.85 15.29
N ASP A 6 17.23 6.01 15.72
CA ASP A 6 16.79 6.27 17.10
C ASP A 6 15.40 5.65 17.38
N LEU A 7 15.04 4.58 16.67
CA LEU A 7 13.79 3.83 16.86
C LEU A 7 14.12 2.43 17.38
N SER A 8 13.42 2.04 18.43
CA SER A 8 13.41 0.68 18.96
C SER A 8 12.77 -0.31 17.97
N PRO A 9 13.07 -1.61 18.08
CA PRO A 9 12.39 -2.65 17.30
C PRO A 9 10.86 -2.59 17.43
N GLU A 10 10.35 -2.24 18.61
CA GLU A 10 8.92 -2.15 18.91
C GLU A 10 8.29 -0.97 18.15
N GLU A 11 8.94 0.19 18.11
CA GLU A 11 8.48 1.34 17.33
C GLU A 11 8.48 1.05 15.82
N LEU A 12 9.49 0.34 15.32
CA LEU A 12 9.55 -0.09 13.92
C LEU A 12 8.42 -1.07 13.56
N GLN A 13 8.09 -1.99 14.47
CA GLN A 13 6.97 -2.91 14.29
C GLN A 13 5.62 -2.18 14.31
N GLN A 14 5.45 -1.22 15.22
CA GLN A 14 4.24 -0.41 15.26
C GLN A 14 4.07 0.38 13.95
N LEU A 15 5.14 1.02 13.48
CA LEU A 15 5.12 1.76 12.22
C LEU A 15 4.78 0.84 11.04
N ALA A 16 5.38 -0.35 10.97
CA ALA A 16 5.04 -1.33 9.95
C ALA A 16 3.55 -1.70 9.97
N GLY A 17 2.97 -1.88 11.17
CA GLY A 17 1.54 -2.14 11.34
C GLY A 17 0.66 -1.05 10.73
N GLU A 18 1.00 0.23 10.92
CA GLU A 18 0.26 1.35 10.33
C GLU A 18 0.35 1.35 8.79
N PHE A 19 1.53 1.08 8.23
CA PHE A 19 1.70 0.96 6.77
C PHE A 19 0.89 -0.21 6.19
N SER A 20 0.90 -1.36 6.84
CA SER A 20 0.12 -2.53 6.41
C SER A 20 -1.38 -2.25 6.49
N LYS A 21 -1.85 -1.64 7.58
CA LYS A 21 -3.25 -1.24 7.75
C LYS A 21 -3.70 -0.23 6.70
N ALA A 22 -2.87 0.76 6.39
CA ALA A 22 -3.16 1.74 5.33
C ALA A 22 -3.24 1.06 3.96
N SER A 23 -2.33 0.14 3.64
CA SER A 23 -2.37 -0.65 2.40
C SER A 23 -3.65 -1.49 2.32
N GLN A 24 -4.01 -2.20 3.39
CA GLN A 24 -5.19 -3.06 3.42
C GLN A 24 -6.49 -2.24 3.25
N ASN A 25 -6.66 -1.18 4.03
CA ASN A 25 -7.83 -0.29 3.91
C ASN A 25 -7.93 0.31 2.50
N GLY A 26 -6.79 0.68 1.90
CA GLY A 26 -6.77 1.20 0.54
C GLY A 26 -7.14 0.15 -0.51
N ASN A 27 -6.73 -1.11 -0.32
CA ASN A 27 -7.12 -2.21 -1.20
C ASN A 27 -8.63 -2.48 -1.14
N ASP A 28 -9.23 -2.43 0.06
CA ASP A 28 -10.67 -2.58 0.23
C ASP A 28 -11.45 -1.48 -0.49
N ILE A 29 -10.98 -0.22 -0.38
CA ILE A 29 -11.56 0.91 -1.12
C ILE A 29 -11.39 0.73 -2.62
N LEU A 30 -10.20 0.33 -3.08
CA LEU A 30 -9.92 0.11 -4.50
C LEU A 30 -10.84 -0.98 -5.09
N ALA A 31 -11.10 -2.05 -4.34
CA ALA A 31 -12.03 -3.10 -4.74
C ALA A 31 -13.47 -2.55 -4.88
N GLN A 32 -13.94 -1.75 -3.93
CA GLN A 32 -15.26 -1.10 -4.00
C GLN A 32 -15.36 -0.17 -5.22
N LEU A 33 -14.33 0.63 -5.49
CA LEU A 33 -14.28 1.52 -6.65
C LEU A 33 -14.36 0.73 -7.97
N LYS A 34 -13.65 -0.41 -8.08
CA LYS A 34 -13.71 -1.29 -9.26
C LYS A 34 -15.13 -1.79 -9.51
N THR A 35 -15.79 -2.31 -8.49
CA THR A 35 -17.18 -2.77 -8.61
C THR A 35 -18.13 -1.67 -9.06
N MET A 36 -17.98 -0.44 -8.54
CA MET A 36 -18.82 0.69 -8.97
C MET A 36 -18.58 1.07 -10.44
N VAL A 37 -17.33 1.00 -10.90
CA VAL A 37 -16.96 1.31 -12.30
C VAL A 37 -17.50 0.25 -13.26
N GLU A 38 -17.39 -1.02 -12.91
CA GLU A 38 -17.96 -2.14 -13.68
C GLU A 38 -19.49 -2.01 -13.81
N GLN A 39 -20.18 -1.60 -12.73
CA GLN A 39 -21.63 -1.34 -12.76
C GLN A 39 -22.00 -0.14 -13.64
N ALA A 40 -21.16 0.88 -13.68
CA ALA A 40 -21.38 2.08 -14.51
C ALA A 40 -21.12 1.84 -16.00
N GLU A 41 -20.26 0.87 -16.35
CA GLU A 41 -19.91 0.54 -17.73
C GLU A 41 -21.12 0.13 -18.57
N GLY A 42 -22.11 -0.53 -17.97
CA GLY A 42 -23.33 -0.95 -18.66
C GLY A 42 -24.36 0.15 -18.95
N GLN A 43 -24.12 1.40 -18.50
CA GLN A 43 -25.12 2.47 -18.62
C GLN A 43 -24.84 3.48 -19.74
N TRP A 44 -23.64 3.45 -20.35
CA TRP A 44 -23.20 4.47 -21.31
C TRP A 44 -22.50 3.77 -22.48
N GLU A 45 -22.91 4.01 -23.73
CA GLU A 45 -22.22 3.48 -24.91
C GLU A 45 -21.43 4.58 -25.63
N GLY A 46 -20.28 4.22 -26.20
CA GLY A 46 -19.58 5.05 -27.20
C GLY A 46 -18.14 5.42 -26.87
N GLU A 47 -17.56 6.33 -27.65
CA GLU A 47 -16.13 6.68 -27.56
C GLU A 47 -15.76 7.40 -26.24
N ARG A 48 -16.62 8.29 -25.75
CA ARG A 48 -16.43 8.99 -24.46
C ARG A 48 -16.43 8.04 -23.26
N GLN A 49 -17.19 6.93 -23.33
CA GLN A 49 -17.18 5.87 -22.32
C GLN A 49 -15.81 5.17 -22.32
N ARG A 50 -15.30 4.77 -23.49
CA ARG A 50 -13.98 4.11 -23.60
C ARG A 50 -12.86 4.99 -23.01
N GLU A 51 -12.84 6.27 -23.34
CA GLU A 51 -11.87 7.21 -22.79
C GLU A 51 -11.99 7.38 -21.27
N PHE A 52 -13.22 7.44 -20.75
CA PHE A 52 -13.46 7.50 -19.31
C PHE A 52 -12.96 6.24 -18.60
N MET A 53 -13.30 5.07 -19.12
CA MET A 53 -12.85 3.79 -18.55
C MET A 53 -11.34 3.65 -18.59
N GLN A 54 -10.69 4.08 -19.66
CA GLN A 54 -9.23 4.11 -19.74
C GLN A 54 -8.63 4.98 -18.63
N ARG A 55 -9.11 6.22 -18.45
CA ARG A 55 -8.60 7.12 -17.40
C ARG A 55 -8.79 6.55 -15.99
N ILE A 56 -9.92 5.89 -15.75
CA ILE A 56 -10.21 5.24 -14.48
C ILE A 56 -9.27 4.06 -14.25
N ASN A 57 -9.08 3.20 -15.24
CA ASN A 57 -8.17 2.06 -15.15
C ASN A 57 -6.71 2.49 -14.89
N ASP A 58 -6.27 3.56 -15.56
CA ASP A 58 -4.94 4.14 -15.34
C ASP A 58 -4.79 4.66 -13.89
N SER A 59 -5.81 5.36 -13.39
CA SER A 59 -5.85 5.87 -12.02
C SER A 59 -5.85 4.74 -10.99
N MET A 60 -6.66 3.70 -11.20
CA MET A 60 -6.72 2.51 -10.34
C MET A 60 -5.39 1.76 -10.31
N THR A 61 -4.68 1.70 -11.44
CA THR A 61 -3.35 1.09 -11.53
C THR A 61 -2.34 1.89 -10.70
N SER A 62 -2.35 3.21 -10.81
CA SER A 62 -1.47 4.08 -10.00
C SER A 62 -1.73 3.91 -8.50
N ILE A 63 -2.99 3.83 -8.09
CA ILE A 63 -3.36 3.60 -6.68
C ILE A 63 -2.90 2.22 -6.22
N SER A 64 -3.11 1.17 -7.03
CA SER A 64 -2.65 -0.18 -6.74
C SER A 64 -1.13 -0.23 -6.50
N ASN A 65 -0.35 0.47 -7.33
CA ASN A 65 1.11 0.53 -7.18
C ASN A 65 1.52 1.27 -5.90
N TYR A 66 0.82 2.35 -5.56
CA TYR A 66 1.06 3.06 -4.29
C TYR A 66 0.80 2.16 -3.07
N LEU A 67 -0.31 1.42 -3.07
CA LEU A 67 -0.65 0.48 -1.98
C LEU A 67 0.35 -0.67 -1.87
N LEU A 68 0.89 -1.15 -2.99
CA LEU A 68 1.98 -2.11 -3.01
C LEU A 68 3.23 -1.54 -2.34
N GLY A 69 3.61 -0.30 -2.65
CA GLY A 69 4.74 0.37 -2.01
C GLY A 69 4.57 0.53 -0.49
N LEU A 70 3.35 0.75 0.00
CA LEU A 70 3.07 0.76 1.44
C LEU A 70 3.31 -0.63 2.07
N GLN A 71 2.88 -1.70 1.41
CA GLN A 71 3.06 -3.07 1.90
C GLN A 71 4.54 -3.49 1.88
N GLU A 72 5.28 -3.12 0.85
CA GLU A 72 6.72 -3.33 0.75
C GLU A 72 7.46 -2.58 1.87
N THR A 73 7.07 -1.34 2.13
CA THR A 73 7.63 -0.53 3.23
C THR A 73 7.36 -1.18 4.58
N SER A 74 6.14 -1.62 4.85
CA SER A 74 5.79 -2.40 6.05
C SER A 74 6.71 -3.62 6.21
N THR A 75 6.92 -4.37 5.14
CA THR A 75 7.75 -5.58 5.15
C THR A 75 9.21 -5.25 5.48
N SER A 76 9.75 -4.18 4.89
CA SER A 76 11.11 -3.71 5.17
C SER A 76 11.30 -3.25 6.63
N LEU A 77 10.31 -2.55 7.18
CA LEU A 77 10.31 -2.13 8.59
C LEU A 77 10.29 -3.33 9.54
N GLN A 78 9.47 -4.36 9.27
CA GLN A 78 9.45 -5.59 10.05
C GLN A 78 10.79 -6.33 10.01
N GLN A 79 11.40 -6.45 8.82
CA GLN A 79 12.71 -7.08 8.67
C GLN A 79 13.79 -6.32 9.45
N THR A 80 13.76 -4.98 9.43
CA THR A 80 14.69 -4.15 10.18
C THR A 80 14.53 -4.35 11.69
N ALA A 81 13.28 -4.38 12.19
CA ALA A 81 12.98 -4.64 13.59
C ALA A 81 13.53 -6.01 14.06
N THR A 82 13.34 -7.05 13.24
CA THR A 82 13.87 -8.39 13.54
C THR A 82 15.39 -8.38 13.64
N ARG A 83 16.09 -7.77 12.67
CA ARG A 83 17.56 -7.67 12.67
C ARG A 83 18.10 -6.93 13.89
N PHE A 84 17.39 -5.88 14.34
CA PHE A 84 17.79 -5.13 15.53
C PHE A 84 17.73 -6.00 16.79
N ARG A 85 16.65 -6.78 16.96
CA ARG A 85 16.54 -7.72 18.09
C ARG A 85 17.62 -8.79 18.07
N GLU A 86 17.90 -9.36 16.91
CA GLU A 86 18.95 -10.38 16.77
C GLU A 86 20.34 -9.82 17.11
N THR A 87 20.62 -8.58 16.68
CA THR A 87 21.89 -7.91 16.95
C THR A 87 22.05 -7.56 18.44
N ASP A 88 20.98 -7.10 19.09
CA ASP A 88 20.99 -6.80 20.53
C ASP A 88 21.05 -8.08 21.39
N GLN A 89 20.41 -9.19 20.97
CA GLN A 89 20.50 -10.48 21.67
C GLN A 89 21.86 -11.18 21.53
N SER A 90 22.63 -10.83 20.48
CA SER A 90 23.95 -11.41 20.21
C SER A 90 25.10 -10.66 20.92
N ARG A 91 24.80 -9.63 21.71
CA ARG A 91 25.75 -8.89 22.55
C ARG A 91 25.63 -9.30 24.02
#